data_AF-A0A7J6UHV4-F1
#
_entry.id   AF-A0A7J6UHV4-F1
#
_cell.length_a   1.000
_cell.length_b   1.000
_cell.length_c   1.000
_cell.angle_alpha   90.00
_cell.angle_beta   90.00
_cell.angle_gamma   90.00
#
_symmetry.space_group_name_H-M   'P 1'
#
loop_
_entity.id
_entity.type
_entity.pdbx_description
1 polymer ?
#
loop_
_entity_poly.entity_id
_entity_poly.type
_entity_poly.pdbx_seq_one_letter_code
_entity_poly.pdbx_strand_id
1 'polypeptide(L)'
;LHYYRNTSKIVEQTNRGNRGDIFNGLNCDLLLLFVIWTLGSEKCKNPSVRGQAAKVLKSLSKQPRFARQIENADFCVRNIVPACIRVFTAVEKTKQSYYDIRMHVKFELRIPIQKLFEQVLPLPKHRAQLQAFAVEQSEEFCKFVNQLLNDTTYLLDEGLDSLTAIRKHESHQAAGSSDDPMEGTAGLGVERGIEEEDEVNGEDMYRRSRTDAKAHCKQYMSMGHQTVSTLHAMCKEAANVILDDRVVLEQMLTSCLDPCIDRLVGPKCLELKGKSYDFNEYNFDPKDLLRKLAEMYVYLARGGGTEKISRIVADDQRYYSPQTFNKAVTILRRERLLVGDEFNEFEAFVKHLNDTASKREEAMDNVEIPDNYLDPIMAEVMIDPVRLPGSGQIMDRRHIVRIILSDDHDPFTREPLKVEDLEPLPELRDEIHAFCKKHNIDLDEEME
;
A
#
# COMPACT_ATOMS: atom_id res chain seq x y z
N LEU A 1 -16.85 1.57 -23.11
CA LEU A 1 -15.41 1.42 -23.43
C LEU A 1 -14.97 2.29 -24.61
N HIS A 2 -15.52 2.10 -25.82
CA HIS A 2 -15.14 2.88 -27.01
C HIS A 2 -15.31 4.40 -26.80
N TYR A 3 -16.45 4.83 -26.25
CA TYR A 3 -16.70 6.23 -25.89
C TYR A 3 -15.62 6.78 -24.95
N TYR A 4 -15.38 6.18 -23.78
CA TYR A 4 -14.37 6.65 -22.82
C TYR A 4 -12.93 6.63 -23.33
N ARG A 5 -12.52 5.60 -24.09
CA ARG A 5 -11.17 5.55 -24.69
C ARG A 5 -10.98 6.68 -25.70
N ASN A 6 -11.99 6.97 -26.51
CA ASN A 6 -11.93 8.06 -27.48
C ASN A 6 -12.02 9.41 -26.77
N THR A 7 -12.91 9.57 -25.78
CA THR A 7 -13.04 10.80 -24.98
C THR A 7 -11.73 11.14 -24.26
N SER A 8 -11.05 10.18 -23.63
CA SER A 8 -9.75 10.44 -22.98
C SER A 8 -8.71 10.93 -23.98
N LYS A 9 -8.56 10.27 -25.13
CA LYS A 9 -7.63 10.69 -26.19
C LYS A 9 -7.97 12.07 -26.74
N ILE A 10 -9.26 12.34 -26.91
CA ILE A 10 -9.77 13.61 -27.43
C ILE A 10 -9.50 14.74 -26.42
N VAL A 11 -9.76 14.54 -25.12
CA VAL A 11 -9.47 15.51 -24.05
C VAL A 11 -7.97 15.78 -23.97
N GLU A 12 -7.13 14.75 -24.07
CA GLU A 12 -5.67 14.91 -24.07
C GLU A 12 -5.16 15.72 -25.27
N GLN A 13 -5.73 15.49 -26.46
CA GLN A 13 -5.39 16.27 -27.66
C GLN A 13 -5.80 17.74 -27.53
N THR A 14 -6.97 18.03 -26.94
CA THR A 14 -7.41 19.41 -26.65
C THR A 14 -6.52 20.07 -25.61
N ASN A 15 -6.15 19.35 -24.54
CA ASN A 15 -5.23 19.86 -23.52
C ASN A 15 -3.82 20.16 -24.06
N ARG A 16 -3.42 19.54 -25.18
CA ARG A 16 -2.16 19.82 -25.90
C ARG A 16 -2.29 20.96 -26.92
N GLY A 17 -3.44 21.62 -27.03
CA GLY A 17 -3.69 22.70 -28.00
C GLY A 17 -3.88 22.23 -29.45
N ASN A 18 -3.90 20.92 -29.70
CA ASN A 18 -3.95 20.34 -31.05
C ASN A 18 -5.36 20.30 -31.67
N ARG A 19 -6.40 20.68 -30.90
CA ARG A 19 -7.77 20.86 -31.38
C ARG A 19 -8.33 22.13 -30.75
N GLY A 20 -9.12 22.91 -31.50
CA GLY A 20 -9.95 23.96 -30.91
C GLY A 20 -10.77 23.41 -29.75
N ASP A 21 -11.12 24.24 -28.77
CA ASP A 21 -11.76 23.81 -27.52
C ASP A 21 -13.11 23.13 -27.80
N ILE A 22 -13.06 21.81 -27.99
CA ILE A 22 -14.19 20.92 -28.26
C ILE A 22 -15.23 20.91 -27.12
N PHE A 23 -14.88 21.47 -25.96
CA PHE A 23 -15.79 21.60 -24.83
C PHE A 23 -16.62 22.88 -24.89
N ASN A 24 -16.36 23.75 -25.87
CA ASN A 24 -17.23 24.87 -26.19
C ASN A 24 -18.60 24.36 -26.65
N GLY A 25 -19.62 24.62 -25.84
CA GLY A 25 -20.99 24.16 -26.06
C GLY A 25 -21.43 22.98 -25.19
N LEU A 26 -20.50 22.30 -24.51
CA LEU A 26 -20.85 21.26 -23.53
C LEU A 26 -21.23 21.88 -22.17
N ASN A 27 -22.29 21.35 -21.56
CA ASN A 27 -22.64 21.65 -20.18
C ASN A 27 -21.68 20.88 -19.25
N CYS A 28 -20.85 21.62 -18.50
CA CYS A 28 -19.85 21.05 -17.61
C CYS A 28 -20.45 20.18 -16.51
N ASP A 29 -21.56 20.62 -15.91
CA ASP A 29 -22.17 19.94 -14.78
C ASP A 29 -22.74 18.59 -15.21
N LEU A 30 -23.40 18.54 -16.36
CA LEU A 30 -23.90 17.28 -16.93
C LEU A 30 -22.77 16.31 -17.28
N LEU A 31 -21.67 16.80 -17.85
CA LEU A 31 -20.53 15.95 -18.19
C LEU A 31 -19.85 15.42 -16.93
N LEU A 32 -19.61 16.27 -15.93
CA LEU A 32 -19.02 15.87 -14.66
C LEU A 32 -19.93 14.89 -13.91
N LEU A 33 -21.23 15.14 -13.89
CA LEU A 33 -22.21 14.23 -13.30
C LEU A 33 -22.15 12.85 -13.95
N PHE A 34 -22.14 12.79 -15.29
CA PHE A 34 -22.04 11.54 -16.02
C PHE A 34 -20.72 10.80 -15.78
N VAL A 35 -19.59 11.53 -15.72
CA VAL A 35 -18.26 10.94 -15.48
C VAL A 35 -18.14 10.43 -14.04
N ILE A 36 -18.57 11.20 -13.04
CA ILE A 36 -18.53 10.84 -11.62
C ILE A 36 -19.51 9.69 -11.33
N TRP A 37 -20.72 9.73 -11.90
CA TRP A 37 -21.65 8.61 -11.82
C TRP A 37 -21.03 7.35 -12.40
N THR A 38 -20.39 7.43 -13.58
CA THR A 38 -19.73 6.26 -14.17
C THR A 38 -18.56 5.76 -13.33
N LEU A 39 -17.81 6.65 -12.69
CA LEU A 39 -16.71 6.30 -11.78
C LEU A 39 -17.21 5.47 -10.58
N GLY A 40 -18.22 5.99 -9.87
CA GLY A 40 -18.67 5.45 -8.59
C GLY A 40 -19.80 4.43 -8.64
N SER A 41 -20.56 4.37 -9.74
CA SER A 41 -21.80 3.57 -9.81
C SER A 41 -21.54 2.07 -10.05
N GLU A 42 -22.09 1.24 -9.18
CA GLU A 42 -22.11 -0.22 -9.34
C GLU A 42 -22.96 -0.68 -10.53
N LYS A 43 -23.87 0.18 -11.01
CA LYS A 43 -24.63 -0.09 -12.25
C LYS A 43 -23.70 -0.19 -13.46
N CYS A 44 -22.53 0.46 -13.41
CA CYS A 44 -21.48 0.25 -14.39
C CYS A 44 -20.66 -0.99 -14.02
N LYS A 45 -21.11 -2.18 -14.42
CA LYS A 45 -20.49 -3.45 -14.01
C LYS A 45 -19.03 -3.64 -14.45
N ASN A 46 -18.57 -2.93 -15.48
CA ASN A 46 -17.23 -3.10 -16.04
C ASN A 46 -16.21 -2.19 -15.32
N PRO A 47 -15.28 -2.73 -14.50
CA PRO A 47 -14.35 -1.91 -13.72
C PRO A 47 -13.38 -1.12 -14.61
N SER A 48 -13.01 -1.64 -15.77
CA SER A 48 -12.16 -0.92 -16.72
C SER A 48 -12.84 0.33 -17.27
N VAL A 49 -14.16 0.33 -17.48
CA VAL A 49 -14.90 1.56 -17.86
C VAL A 49 -14.83 2.58 -16.73
N ARG A 50 -15.07 2.14 -15.50
CA ARG A 50 -15.06 3.00 -14.32
C ARG A 50 -13.67 3.62 -14.11
N GLY A 51 -12.60 2.84 -14.21
CA GLY A 51 -11.22 3.35 -14.12
C GLY A 51 -10.85 4.30 -15.27
N GLN A 52 -11.39 4.10 -16.48
CA GLN A 52 -11.21 5.05 -17.59
C GLN A 52 -11.99 6.36 -17.36
N ALA A 53 -13.11 6.33 -16.62
CA ALA A 53 -13.79 7.55 -16.19
C ALA A 53 -12.89 8.40 -15.27
N ALA A 54 -12.06 7.77 -14.43
CA ALA A 54 -11.07 8.49 -13.61
C ALA A 54 -10.05 9.25 -14.48
N LYS A 55 -9.56 8.62 -15.56
CA LYS A 55 -8.67 9.28 -16.55
C LYS A 55 -9.31 10.48 -17.21
N VAL A 56 -10.58 10.35 -17.60
CA VAL A 56 -11.34 11.45 -18.19
C VAL A 56 -11.52 12.57 -17.16
N LEU A 57 -11.95 12.25 -15.93
CA LEU A 57 -12.14 13.25 -14.87
C LEU A 57 -10.84 14.02 -14.59
N LYS A 58 -9.72 13.31 -14.48
CA LYS A 58 -8.39 13.88 -14.28
C LYS A 58 -7.91 14.71 -15.47
N SER A 59 -8.36 14.41 -16.68
CA SER A 59 -8.03 15.18 -17.87
C SER A 59 -8.88 16.44 -17.98
N LEU A 60 -10.15 16.37 -17.58
CA LEU A 60 -11.05 17.52 -17.48
C LEU A 60 -10.59 18.48 -16.38
N SER A 61 -10.08 17.97 -15.27
CA SER A 61 -9.64 18.79 -14.13
C SER A 61 -8.46 19.72 -14.44
N LYS A 62 -7.77 19.54 -15.57
CA LYS A 62 -6.75 20.47 -16.09
C LYS A 62 -7.34 21.74 -16.71
N GLN A 63 -8.62 21.71 -17.07
CA GLN A 63 -9.30 22.84 -17.68
C GLN A 63 -9.94 23.71 -16.59
N PRO A 64 -9.71 25.03 -16.58
CA PRO A 64 -10.17 25.91 -15.50
C PRO A 64 -11.68 25.83 -15.21
N ARG A 65 -12.51 25.69 -16.25
CA ARG A 65 -13.97 25.60 -16.12
C ARG A 65 -14.41 24.36 -15.34
N PHE A 66 -13.80 23.21 -15.60
CA PHE A 66 -14.09 21.96 -14.90
C PHE A 66 -13.42 21.90 -13.52
N ALA A 67 -12.20 22.42 -13.38
CA ALA A 67 -11.49 22.50 -12.10
C ALA A 67 -12.33 23.25 -11.05
N ARG A 68 -12.90 24.40 -11.42
CA ARG A 68 -13.75 25.20 -10.53
C ARG A 68 -15.00 24.44 -10.06
N GLN A 69 -15.61 23.65 -10.94
CA GLN A 69 -16.78 22.83 -10.60
C GLN A 69 -16.39 21.66 -9.70
N ILE A 70 -15.28 20.96 -10.01
CA ILE A 70 -14.74 19.88 -9.18
C ILE A 70 -14.47 20.36 -7.75
N GLU A 71 -13.92 21.57 -7.60
CA GLU A 71 -13.63 22.17 -6.28
C GLU A 71 -14.88 22.56 -5.51
N ASN A 72 -15.88 23.15 -6.18
CA ASN A 72 -16.95 23.89 -5.49
C ASN A 72 -18.34 23.28 -5.58
N ALA A 73 -18.66 22.51 -6.62
CA ALA A 73 -20.01 22.00 -6.82
C ALA A 73 -20.33 20.92 -5.78
N ASP A 74 -21.47 21.05 -5.10
CA ASP A 74 -21.87 20.13 -4.03
C ASP A 74 -21.89 18.67 -4.49
N PHE A 75 -22.34 18.40 -5.72
CA PHE A 75 -22.35 17.04 -6.25
C PHE A 75 -20.92 16.50 -6.49
N CYS A 76 -19.97 17.34 -6.91
CA CYS A 76 -18.58 16.94 -7.08
C CYS A 76 -17.93 16.64 -5.73
N VAL A 77 -18.08 17.56 -4.78
CA VAL A 77 -17.56 17.41 -3.41
C VAL A 77 -18.05 16.10 -2.79
N ARG A 78 -19.36 15.86 -2.80
CA ARG A 78 -19.96 14.69 -2.14
C ARG A 78 -19.61 13.35 -2.77
N ASN A 79 -19.27 13.31 -4.07
CA ASN A 79 -19.21 12.04 -4.79
C ASN A 79 -17.81 11.67 -5.31
N ILE A 80 -16.88 12.61 -5.47
CA ILE A 80 -15.56 12.29 -6.07
C ILE A 80 -14.77 11.34 -5.17
N VAL A 81 -14.65 11.65 -3.87
CA VAL A 81 -13.87 10.82 -2.93
C VAL A 81 -14.47 9.41 -2.78
N PRO A 82 -15.77 9.24 -2.47
CA PRO A 82 -16.37 7.90 -2.40
C PRO A 82 -16.27 7.13 -3.72
N ALA A 83 -16.46 7.81 -4.86
CA ALA A 83 -16.35 7.17 -6.16
C ALA A 83 -14.92 6.67 -6.44
N CYS A 84 -13.90 7.44 -6.05
CA CYS A 84 -12.49 7.07 -6.18
C CYS A 84 -12.15 5.81 -5.35
N ILE A 85 -12.56 5.77 -4.08
CA ILE A 85 -12.36 4.60 -3.19
C ILE A 85 -12.99 3.34 -3.81
N ARG A 86 -14.26 3.42 -4.19
CA ARG A 86 -15.02 2.29 -4.75
C ARG A 86 -14.50 1.81 -6.10
N VAL A 87 -14.03 2.71 -6.97
CA VAL A 87 -13.45 2.26 -8.24
C VAL A 87 -12.09 1.64 -8.04
N PHE A 88 -11.30 2.13 -7.08
CA PHE A 88 -9.98 1.58 -6.77
C PHE A 88 -10.09 0.11 -6.35
N THR A 89 -11.08 -0.19 -5.50
CA THR A 89 -11.37 -1.56 -5.07
C THR A 89 -11.99 -2.42 -6.16
N ALA A 90 -12.86 -1.85 -7.00
CA ALA A 90 -13.46 -2.57 -8.12
C ALA A 90 -12.43 -2.99 -9.18
N VAL A 91 -11.37 -2.19 -9.38
CA VAL A 91 -10.30 -2.48 -10.35
C VAL A 91 -9.47 -3.71 -9.95
N GLU A 92 -9.39 -4.09 -8.67
CA GLU A 92 -8.71 -5.32 -8.24
C GLU A 92 -9.28 -6.57 -8.95
N LYS A 93 -10.61 -6.59 -9.13
CA LYS A 93 -11.35 -7.74 -9.67
C LYS A 93 -11.26 -7.86 -11.20
N THR A 94 -10.46 -7.05 -11.89
CA THR A 94 -10.29 -7.20 -13.35
C THR A 94 -9.51 -8.48 -13.65
N LYS A 95 -10.25 -9.56 -13.92
CA LYS A 95 -9.68 -10.84 -14.36
C LYS A 95 -9.03 -10.68 -15.74
N GLN A 96 -7.76 -11.00 -15.84
CA GLN A 96 -7.03 -11.11 -17.10
C GLN A 96 -6.11 -12.33 -17.05
N SER A 97 -5.96 -13.05 -18.17
CA SER A 97 -5.31 -14.36 -18.25
C SER A 97 -3.79 -14.35 -17.99
N TYR A 98 -3.16 -13.19 -17.85
CA TYR A 98 -1.72 -13.09 -17.62
C TYR A 98 -1.41 -12.15 -16.45
N TYR A 99 -0.48 -12.57 -15.57
CA TYR A 99 -0.09 -11.84 -14.37
C TYR A 99 0.45 -10.43 -14.69
N ASP A 100 1.42 -10.30 -15.59
CA ASP A 100 2.03 -9.00 -15.91
C ASP A 100 1.06 -8.05 -16.66
N ILE A 101 0.18 -8.61 -17.52
CA ILE A 101 -0.88 -7.82 -18.17
C ILE A 101 -1.90 -7.34 -17.13
N ARG A 102 -2.25 -8.19 -16.17
CA ARG A 102 -3.16 -7.82 -15.06
C ARG A 102 -2.55 -6.68 -14.24
N MET A 103 -1.27 -6.76 -13.89
CA MET A 103 -0.58 -5.72 -13.11
C MET A 103 -0.47 -4.41 -13.88
N HIS A 104 -0.04 -4.43 -15.14
CA HIS A 104 0.03 -3.21 -15.96
C HIS A 104 -1.34 -2.54 -16.11
N VAL A 105 -2.38 -3.29 -16.45
CA VAL A 105 -3.74 -2.74 -16.61
C VAL A 105 -4.30 -2.22 -15.28
N LYS A 106 -4.05 -2.93 -14.17
CA LYS A 106 -4.47 -2.51 -12.82
C LYS A 106 -3.93 -1.13 -12.50
N PHE A 107 -2.62 -0.94 -12.59
CA PHE A 107 -2.00 0.35 -12.25
C PHE A 107 -2.29 1.44 -13.28
N GLU A 108 -2.45 1.09 -14.56
CA GLU A 108 -2.90 2.05 -15.58
C GLU A 108 -4.26 2.67 -15.21
N LEU A 109 -5.12 1.94 -14.47
CA LEU A 109 -6.41 2.42 -14.00
C LEU A 109 -6.33 3.07 -12.60
N ARG A 110 -5.49 2.56 -11.70
CA ARG A 110 -5.34 3.06 -10.32
C ARG A 110 -4.57 4.36 -10.19
N ILE A 111 -3.49 4.54 -10.95
CA ILE A 111 -2.67 5.77 -10.87
C ILE A 111 -3.48 7.05 -11.19
N PRO A 112 -4.38 7.08 -12.19
CA PRO A 112 -5.30 8.21 -12.38
C PRO A 112 -6.21 8.50 -11.18
N ILE A 113 -6.67 7.46 -10.47
CA ILE A 113 -7.51 7.60 -9.27
C ILE A 113 -6.69 8.24 -8.14
N GLN A 114 -5.48 7.75 -7.92
CA GLN A 114 -4.54 8.32 -6.94
C GLN A 114 -4.22 9.80 -7.23
N LYS A 115 -4.02 10.16 -8.51
CA LYS A 115 -3.82 11.56 -8.92
C LYS A 115 -5.05 12.45 -8.72
N LEU A 116 -6.25 11.88 -8.72
CA LEU A 116 -7.45 12.62 -8.33
C LEU A 116 -7.45 12.93 -6.84
N PHE A 117 -7.07 11.97 -5.99
CA PHE A 117 -6.90 12.22 -4.55
C PHE A 117 -5.89 13.34 -4.28
N GLU A 118 -4.72 13.28 -4.91
CA GLU A 118 -3.69 14.32 -4.81
C GLU A 118 -4.22 15.73 -5.16
N GLN A 119 -5.14 15.81 -6.13
CA GLN A 119 -5.75 17.07 -6.53
C GLN A 119 -6.83 17.56 -5.56
N VAL A 120 -7.67 16.66 -5.03
CA VAL A 120 -8.86 17.06 -4.26
C VAL A 120 -8.63 17.14 -2.75
N LEU A 121 -7.75 16.33 -2.17
CA LEU A 121 -7.51 16.31 -0.71
C LEU A 121 -6.83 17.57 -0.13
N PRO A 122 -6.11 18.39 -0.91
CA PRO A 122 -5.73 19.73 -0.47
C PRO A 122 -6.94 20.63 -0.17
N LEU A 123 -8.11 20.33 -0.76
CA LEU A 123 -9.33 21.13 -0.59
C LEU A 123 -10.11 20.68 0.66
N PRO A 124 -10.37 21.57 1.63
CA PRO A 124 -11.00 21.20 2.91
C PRO A 124 -12.36 20.51 2.76
N LYS A 125 -13.16 20.91 1.77
CA LYS A 125 -14.48 20.32 1.51
C LYS A 125 -14.40 18.84 1.12
N HIS A 126 -13.43 18.48 0.28
CA HIS A 126 -13.21 17.09 -0.16
C HIS A 126 -12.56 16.26 0.93
N ARG A 127 -11.63 16.84 1.69
CA ARG A 127 -11.04 16.21 2.87
C ARG A 127 -12.09 15.80 3.91
N ALA A 128 -13.04 16.69 4.19
CA ALA A 128 -14.16 16.37 5.08
C ALA A 128 -15.00 15.18 4.58
N GLN A 129 -15.11 15.00 3.25
CA GLN A 129 -15.80 13.83 2.68
C GLN A 129 -14.99 12.54 2.84
N LEU A 130 -13.65 12.61 2.78
CA LEU A 130 -12.80 11.45 3.10
C LEU A 130 -12.96 11.04 4.57
N GLN A 131 -12.90 12.01 5.48
CA GLN A 131 -13.05 11.77 6.92
C GLN A 131 -14.43 11.18 7.25
N ALA A 132 -15.50 11.77 6.69
CA ALA A 132 -16.84 11.25 6.85
C ALA A 132 -16.97 9.83 6.28
N PHE A 133 -16.47 9.58 5.07
CA PHE A 133 -16.51 8.26 4.45
C PHE A 133 -15.75 7.20 5.27
N ALA A 134 -14.56 7.55 5.78
CA ALA A 134 -13.75 6.63 6.57
C ALA A 134 -14.47 6.18 7.86
N VAL A 135 -15.24 7.06 8.50
CA VAL A 135 -16.02 6.72 9.70
C VAL A 135 -17.33 6.01 9.33
N GLU A 136 -18.10 6.53 8.37
CA GLU A 136 -19.42 6.02 8.01
C GLU A 136 -19.36 4.68 7.27
N GLN A 137 -18.29 4.43 6.52
CA GLN A 137 -18.09 3.23 5.69
C GLN A 137 -16.68 2.65 5.96
N SER A 138 -16.38 2.41 7.24
CA SER A 138 -15.06 1.96 7.71
C SER A 138 -14.59 0.68 7.02
N GLU A 139 -15.47 -0.30 6.79
CA GLU A 139 -15.11 -1.55 6.08
C GLU A 139 -14.67 -1.29 4.64
N GLU A 140 -15.40 -0.45 3.88
CA GLU A 140 -15.03 -0.07 2.51
C GLU A 140 -13.70 0.70 2.49
N PHE A 141 -13.49 1.58 3.47
CA PHE A 141 -12.27 2.36 3.60
C PHE A 141 -11.06 1.47 3.94
N CYS A 142 -11.17 0.61 4.95
CA CYS A 142 -10.10 -0.30 5.37
C CYS A 142 -9.72 -1.29 4.26
N LYS A 143 -10.72 -1.80 3.51
CA LYS A 143 -10.47 -2.60 2.30
C LYS A 143 -9.68 -1.83 1.25
N PHE A 144 -10.01 -0.56 1.03
CA PHE A 144 -9.26 0.29 0.11
C PHE A 144 -7.83 0.54 0.59
N VAL A 145 -7.62 0.84 1.87
CA VAL A 145 -6.29 1.05 2.45
C VAL A 145 -5.45 -0.24 2.38
N ASN A 146 -6.02 -1.40 2.68
CA ASN A 146 -5.34 -2.70 2.52
C ASN A 146 -4.86 -2.91 1.07
N GLN A 147 -5.72 -2.70 0.08
CA GLN A 147 -5.31 -2.82 -1.33
C GLN A 147 -4.27 -1.77 -1.74
N LEU A 148 -4.34 -0.57 -1.17
CA LEU A 148 -3.34 0.48 -1.38
C LEU A 148 -1.99 0.12 -0.74
N LEU A 149 -1.99 -0.55 0.41
CA LEU A 149 -0.81 -1.11 1.06
C LEU A 149 -0.17 -2.19 0.17
N ASN A 150 -0.94 -3.16 -0.30
CA ASN A 150 -0.46 -4.20 -1.22
C ASN A 150 0.15 -3.63 -2.51
N ASP A 151 -0.47 -2.59 -3.07
CA ASP A 151 0.10 -1.90 -4.22
C ASP A 151 1.40 -1.16 -3.86
N THR A 152 1.47 -0.57 -2.65
CA THR A 152 2.65 0.18 -2.19
C THR A 152 3.85 -0.74 -2.01
N THR A 153 3.66 -1.86 -1.30
CA THR A 153 4.72 -2.82 -1.02
C THR A 153 5.27 -3.41 -2.33
N TYR A 154 4.38 -3.91 -3.19
CA TYR A 154 4.76 -4.47 -4.48
C TYR A 154 5.53 -3.48 -5.36
N LEU A 155 5.03 -2.25 -5.51
CA LEU A 155 5.66 -1.27 -6.41
C LEU A 155 7.01 -0.79 -5.88
N LEU A 156 7.14 -0.63 -4.56
CA LEU A 156 8.41 -0.25 -3.95
C LEU A 156 9.42 -1.39 -4.02
N ASP A 157 9.03 -2.62 -3.74
CA ASP A 157 9.93 -3.78 -3.83
C ASP A 157 10.45 -3.97 -5.25
N GLU A 158 9.56 -4.04 -6.25
CA GLU A 158 9.97 -4.16 -7.66
C GLU A 158 10.86 -2.99 -8.12
N GLY A 159 10.53 -1.77 -7.70
CA GLY A 159 11.33 -0.58 -8.01
C GLY A 159 12.72 -0.65 -7.39
N LEU A 160 12.80 -0.96 -6.09
CA LEU A 160 14.05 -1.01 -5.33
C LEU A 160 14.91 -2.21 -5.71
N ASP A 161 14.33 -3.37 -5.98
CA ASP A 161 15.02 -4.57 -6.48
C ASP A 161 15.58 -4.32 -7.88
N SER A 162 14.79 -3.71 -8.76
CA SER A 162 15.26 -3.28 -10.08
C SER A 162 16.44 -2.32 -9.96
N LEU A 163 16.35 -1.33 -9.07
CA LEU A 163 17.44 -0.37 -8.85
C LEU A 163 18.71 -1.06 -8.31
N THR A 164 18.57 -1.97 -7.35
CA THR A 164 19.69 -2.76 -6.82
C THR A 164 20.34 -3.60 -7.90
N ALA A 165 19.56 -4.27 -8.75
CA ALA A 165 20.07 -5.10 -9.85
C ALA A 165 20.85 -4.26 -10.87
N ILE A 166 20.30 -3.09 -11.27
CA ILE A 166 20.98 -2.14 -12.16
C ILE A 166 22.33 -1.73 -11.57
N ARG A 167 22.39 -1.39 -10.29
CA ARG A 167 23.65 -0.98 -9.65
C ARG A 167 24.67 -2.09 -9.55
N LYS A 168 24.23 -3.31 -9.26
CA LYS A 168 25.12 -4.49 -9.27
C LYS A 168 25.71 -4.66 -10.67
N HIS A 169 24.90 -4.56 -11.73
CA HIS A 169 25.40 -4.64 -13.10
C HIS A 169 26.39 -3.51 -13.44
N GLU A 170 26.03 -2.26 -13.13
CA GLU A 170 26.92 -1.10 -13.34
C GLU A 170 28.26 -1.23 -12.58
N SER A 171 28.28 -1.84 -11.39
CA SER A 171 29.53 -2.07 -10.65
C SER A 171 30.40 -3.17 -11.27
N HIS A 172 29.81 -4.25 -11.77
CA HIS A 172 30.53 -5.35 -12.43
C HIS A 172 31.12 -4.90 -13.78
N GLN A 173 30.38 -4.07 -14.53
CA GLN A 173 30.91 -3.42 -15.74
C GLN A 173 32.10 -2.50 -15.42
N ALA A 174 31.99 -1.67 -14.37
CA ALA A 174 33.08 -0.79 -13.95
C ALA A 174 34.32 -1.55 -13.46
N ALA A 175 34.13 -2.76 -12.90
CA ALA A 175 35.21 -3.65 -12.46
C ALA A 175 35.79 -4.52 -13.59
N GLY A 176 35.34 -4.34 -14.85
CA GLY A 176 35.82 -5.10 -16.01
C GLY A 176 35.46 -6.59 -15.96
N SER A 177 34.44 -6.96 -15.19
CA SER A 177 34.11 -8.35 -14.85
C SER A 177 33.06 -8.99 -15.76
N SER A 178 32.38 -8.21 -16.61
CA SER A 178 31.34 -8.69 -17.53
C SER A 178 31.06 -7.68 -18.65
N ASP A 179 31.11 -8.13 -19.91
CA ASP A 179 30.55 -7.42 -21.08
C ASP A 179 29.11 -7.86 -21.39
N ASP A 180 28.53 -8.71 -20.54
CA ASP A 180 27.19 -9.27 -20.77
C ASP A 180 26.10 -8.17 -20.71
N PRO A 181 25.17 -8.17 -21.68
CA PRO A 181 24.05 -7.24 -21.69
C PRO A 181 23.19 -7.43 -20.43
N MET A 182 22.72 -6.33 -19.84
CA MET A 182 21.85 -6.38 -18.67
C MET A 182 20.54 -7.11 -19.01
N GLU A 183 20.26 -8.19 -18.31
CA GLU A 183 18.95 -8.84 -18.38
C GLU A 183 17.86 -7.96 -17.73
N GLY A 184 16.61 -8.15 -18.17
CA GLY A 184 15.47 -7.44 -17.60
C GLY A 184 15.22 -7.78 -16.14
N THR A 185 14.81 -6.78 -15.36
CA THR A 185 14.58 -6.87 -13.91
C THR A 185 13.13 -7.14 -13.51
N ALA A 186 12.24 -7.43 -14.48
CA ALA A 186 10.83 -7.65 -14.21
C ALA A 186 10.60 -8.96 -13.43
N GLY A 187 9.90 -8.89 -12.29
CA GLY A 187 9.55 -10.05 -11.48
C GLY A 187 10.69 -10.59 -10.61
N LEU A 188 11.70 -9.77 -10.32
CA LEU A 188 12.69 -10.08 -9.29
C LEU A 188 11.96 -10.24 -7.95
N GLY A 189 12.05 -11.41 -7.32
CA GLY A 189 11.42 -11.69 -6.01
C GLY A 189 10.13 -12.51 -6.04
N VAL A 190 9.65 -12.95 -7.21
CA VAL A 190 8.48 -13.86 -7.33
C VAL A 190 8.93 -15.26 -7.72
N GLU A 191 8.81 -16.26 -6.82
CA GLU A 191 8.89 -17.68 -7.19
C GLU A 191 7.67 -18.03 -8.06
N ARG A 192 7.86 -18.10 -9.39
CA ARG A 192 6.78 -18.48 -10.32
C ARG A 192 6.82 -19.98 -10.59
N GLY A 193 5.91 -20.73 -9.97
CA GLY A 193 5.61 -22.13 -10.32
C GLY A 193 4.58 -22.24 -11.44
N ILE A 194 4.83 -21.63 -12.61
CA ILE A 194 3.94 -21.73 -13.77
C ILE A 194 4.75 -22.31 -14.93
N GLU A 195 4.39 -23.53 -15.33
CA GLU A 195 4.87 -24.21 -16.54
C GLU A 195 4.52 -23.37 -17.78
N GLU A 196 5.48 -23.25 -18.68
CA GLU A 196 5.50 -22.40 -19.87
C GLU A 196 4.53 -22.88 -20.98
N GLU A 197 3.24 -22.99 -20.69
CA GLU A 197 2.23 -23.29 -21.70
C GLU A 197 1.28 -22.10 -21.86
N ASP A 198 1.63 -21.18 -22.77
CA ASP A 198 0.69 -20.45 -23.64
C ASP A 198 1.43 -19.34 -24.41
N GLU A 199 2.32 -19.77 -25.29
CA GLU A 199 2.85 -18.99 -26.41
C GLU A 199 1.70 -18.67 -27.38
N VAL A 200 1.63 -17.43 -27.90
CA VAL A 200 1.24 -17.08 -29.29
C VAL A 200 0.74 -15.63 -29.43
N ASN A 201 0.33 -14.90 -28.38
CA ASN A 201 -0.12 -13.49 -28.59
C ASN A 201 0.25 -12.45 -27.50
N GLY A 202 0.87 -12.85 -26.39
CA GLY A 202 1.22 -11.95 -25.27
C GLY A 202 2.67 -11.46 -25.24
N GLU A 203 3.54 -11.97 -26.11
CA GLU A 203 5.00 -11.78 -26.04
C GLU A 203 5.45 -10.31 -26.09
N ASP A 204 4.71 -9.45 -26.78
CA ASP A 204 5.20 -8.15 -27.23
C ASP A 204 5.26 -7.10 -26.11
N MET A 205 4.45 -7.21 -25.05
CA MET A 205 4.57 -6.35 -23.85
C MET A 205 5.39 -7.01 -22.74
N TYR A 206 5.28 -8.34 -22.62
CA TYR A 206 6.04 -9.18 -21.69
C TYR A 206 7.56 -9.09 -21.94
N ARG A 207 8.02 -9.22 -23.20
CA ARG A 207 9.43 -9.02 -23.58
C ARG A 207 9.89 -7.56 -23.53
N ARG A 208 9.00 -6.58 -23.75
CA ARG A 208 9.32 -5.14 -23.71
C ARG A 208 9.66 -4.64 -22.31
N SER A 209 8.95 -5.12 -21.28
CA SER A 209 9.26 -4.77 -19.89
C SER A 209 10.65 -5.26 -19.43
N ARG A 210 11.13 -6.36 -20.04
CA ARG A 210 12.45 -6.95 -19.79
C ARG A 210 13.59 -6.39 -20.64
N THR A 211 13.32 -5.58 -21.67
CA THR A 211 14.39 -5.12 -22.58
C THR A 211 15.09 -3.85 -22.09
N ASP A 212 14.46 -3.07 -21.21
CA ASP A 212 15.07 -1.89 -20.59
C ASP A 212 14.81 -1.86 -19.08
N ALA A 213 15.73 -2.42 -18.32
CA ALA A 213 15.69 -2.43 -16.86
C ALA A 213 15.63 -1.01 -16.26
N LYS A 214 16.25 0.00 -16.90
CA LYS A 214 16.20 1.38 -16.41
C LYS A 214 14.80 1.98 -16.59
N ALA A 215 14.17 1.77 -17.74
CA ALA A 215 12.79 2.19 -17.97
C ALA A 215 11.82 1.47 -17.02
N HIS A 216 12.02 0.18 -16.78
CA HIS A 216 11.26 -0.61 -15.81
C HIS A 216 11.36 0.00 -14.40
N CYS A 217 12.58 0.16 -13.88
CA CYS A 217 12.84 0.78 -12.58
C CYS A 217 12.16 2.16 -12.47
N LYS A 218 12.36 3.02 -13.47
CA LYS A 218 11.78 4.38 -13.50
C LYS A 218 10.25 4.37 -13.41
N GLN A 219 9.60 3.45 -14.12
CA GLN A 219 8.14 3.33 -14.13
C GLN A 219 7.61 2.88 -12.76
N TYR A 220 8.19 1.82 -12.19
CA TYR A 220 7.77 1.29 -10.89
C TYR A 220 8.03 2.26 -9.76
N MET A 221 9.19 2.92 -9.74
CA MET A 221 9.47 4.01 -8.79
C MET A 221 8.48 5.17 -8.90
N SER A 222 8.12 5.57 -10.12
CA SER A 222 7.12 6.63 -10.31
C SER A 222 5.75 6.24 -9.77
N MET A 223 5.33 5.00 -10.00
CA MET A 223 4.05 4.48 -9.52
C MET A 223 4.07 4.25 -8.01
N GLY A 224 5.16 3.73 -7.47
CA GLY A 224 5.39 3.57 -6.03
C GLY A 224 5.32 4.91 -5.31
N HIS A 225 6.01 5.93 -5.81
CA HIS A 225 5.96 7.28 -5.24
C HIS A 225 4.53 7.86 -5.19
N GLN A 226 3.76 7.70 -6.26
CA GLN A 226 2.35 8.15 -6.28
C GLN A 226 1.50 7.38 -5.24
N THR A 227 1.72 6.07 -5.15
CA THR A 227 0.96 5.18 -4.26
C THR A 227 1.28 5.48 -2.80
N VAL A 228 2.55 5.61 -2.44
CA VAL A 228 3.00 6.07 -1.10
C VAL A 228 2.42 7.43 -0.77
N SER A 229 2.41 8.38 -1.71
CA SER A 229 1.87 9.72 -1.46
C SER A 229 0.37 9.69 -1.17
N THR A 230 -0.36 8.77 -1.82
CA THR A 230 -1.78 8.55 -1.57
C THR A 230 -1.99 7.89 -0.21
N LEU A 231 -1.19 6.87 0.13
CA LEU A 231 -1.24 6.18 1.42
C LEU A 231 -0.95 7.15 2.58
N HIS A 232 0.10 7.96 2.43
CA HIS A 232 0.45 9.02 3.37
C HIS A 232 -0.71 10.01 3.57
N ALA A 233 -1.43 10.38 2.51
CA ALA A 233 -2.61 11.22 2.63
C ALA A 233 -3.77 10.52 3.38
N MET A 234 -4.01 9.23 3.15
CA MET A 234 -5.01 8.47 3.89
C MET A 234 -4.67 8.41 5.40
N CYS A 235 -3.40 8.11 5.70
CA CYS A 235 -2.89 8.07 7.06
C CYS A 235 -3.03 9.42 7.77
N LYS A 236 -2.70 10.52 7.08
CA LYS A 236 -2.86 11.88 7.62
C LYS A 236 -4.31 12.23 7.96
N GLU A 237 -5.25 11.86 7.09
CA GLU A 237 -6.63 12.34 7.19
C GLU A 237 -7.53 11.43 8.02
N ALA A 238 -7.20 10.14 8.16
CA ALA A 238 -8.04 9.14 8.81
C ALA A 238 -7.24 8.14 9.69
N ALA A 239 -6.18 8.62 10.37
CA ALA A 239 -5.34 7.80 11.24
C ALA A 239 -6.14 6.99 12.27
N ASN A 240 -7.16 7.60 12.89
CA ASN A 240 -7.99 6.94 13.90
C ASN A 240 -8.69 5.69 13.36
N VAL A 241 -9.28 5.76 12.16
CA VAL A 241 -9.96 4.60 11.55
C VAL A 241 -8.95 3.49 11.22
N ILE A 242 -7.74 3.86 10.82
CA ILE A 242 -6.66 2.90 10.54
C ILE A 242 -6.17 2.25 11.83
N LEU A 243 -6.13 2.98 12.95
CA LEU A 243 -5.74 2.45 14.27
C LEU A 243 -6.78 1.47 14.83
N ASP A 244 -8.06 1.74 14.57
CA ASP A 244 -9.17 0.89 15.01
C ASP A 244 -9.19 -0.45 14.25
N ASP A 245 -8.82 -0.47 12.97
CA ASP A 245 -8.70 -1.71 12.19
C ASP A 245 -7.33 -2.38 12.39
N ARG A 246 -7.29 -3.39 13.26
CA ARG A 246 -6.07 -4.14 13.59
C ARG A 246 -5.38 -4.75 12.36
N VAL A 247 -6.14 -5.30 11.40
CA VAL A 247 -5.57 -5.99 10.24
C VAL A 247 -4.84 -4.99 9.34
N VAL A 248 -5.48 -3.85 9.06
CA VAL A 248 -4.87 -2.78 8.27
C VAL A 248 -3.68 -2.19 9.00
N LEU A 249 -3.77 -1.97 10.32
CA LEU A 249 -2.66 -1.44 11.11
C LEU A 249 -1.45 -2.38 11.10
N GLU A 250 -1.62 -3.66 11.41
CA GLU A 250 -0.54 -4.64 11.40
C GLU A 250 0.11 -4.74 10.01
N GLN A 251 -0.69 -4.78 8.94
CA GLN A 251 -0.17 -4.78 7.59
C GLN A 251 0.58 -3.49 7.21
N MET A 252 0.07 -2.34 7.65
CA MET A 252 0.74 -1.06 7.44
C MET A 252 2.13 -1.05 8.06
N LEU A 253 2.24 -1.50 9.31
CA LEU A 253 3.51 -1.52 10.05
C LEU A 253 4.45 -2.58 9.48
N THR A 254 4.05 -3.84 9.57
CA THR A 254 4.92 -5.01 9.32
C THR A 254 5.25 -5.25 7.85
N SER A 255 4.36 -4.82 6.93
CA SER A 255 4.53 -5.11 5.50
C SER A 255 4.91 -3.89 4.68
N CYS A 256 4.66 -2.67 5.18
CA CYS A 256 4.97 -1.44 4.45
C CYS A 256 5.98 -0.56 5.17
N LEU A 257 5.70 -0.10 6.39
CA LEU A 257 6.53 0.92 7.04
C LEU A 257 7.87 0.37 7.52
N ASP A 258 7.87 -0.70 8.32
CA ASP A 258 9.11 -1.27 8.90
C ASP A 258 10.06 -1.78 7.79
N PRO A 259 9.61 -2.56 6.78
CA PRO A 259 10.48 -3.01 5.70
C PRO A 259 11.06 -1.85 4.89
N CYS A 260 10.27 -0.80 4.64
CA CYS A 260 10.75 0.36 3.90
C CYS A 260 11.78 1.16 4.70
N ILE A 261 11.59 1.32 6.01
CA ILE A 261 12.60 1.94 6.88
C ILE A 261 13.88 1.12 6.85
N ASP A 262 13.83 -0.20 7.10
CA ASP A 262 15.02 -1.05 7.07
C ASP A 262 15.74 -0.98 5.71
N ARG A 263 14.99 -1.00 4.61
CA ARG A 263 15.57 -0.93 3.28
C ARG A 263 16.26 0.42 3.00
N LEU A 264 15.72 1.53 3.52
CA LEU A 264 16.27 2.88 3.32
C LEU A 264 17.41 3.26 4.26
N VAL A 265 17.39 2.78 5.51
CA VAL A 265 18.36 3.20 6.53
C VAL A 265 19.13 2.05 7.17
N GLY A 266 18.66 0.81 7.04
CA GLY A 266 19.33 -0.40 7.51
C GLY A 266 20.57 -0.76 6.69
N PRO A 267 21.12 -1.97 6.84
CA PRO A 267 22.38 -2.38 6.22
C PRO A 267 22.27 -2.43 4.67
N LYS A 268 21.10 -2.81 4.15
CA LYS A 268 20.82 -2.91 2.70
C LYS A 268 20.76 -1.55 2.00
N CYS A 269 20.71 -0.43 2.75
CA CYS A 269 20.70 0.91 2.15
C CYS A 269 21.96 1.22 1.33
N LEU A 270 23.07 0.51 1.58
CA LEU A 270 24.32 0.66 0.83
C LEU A 270 24.18 0.16 -0.62
N GLU A 271 23.36 -0.86 -0.86
CA GLU A 271 23.00 -1.31 -2.20
C GLU A 271 22.16 -0.25 -2.94
N LEU A 272 21.42 0.54 -2.16
CA LEU A 272 20.63 1.66 -2.64
C LEU A 272 21.43 2.96 -2.81
N LYS A 273 22.73 2.96 -2.48
CA LYS A 273 23.57 4.15 -2.60
C LYS A 273 23.97 4.36 -4.05
N GLY A 274 23.44 5.41 -4.66
CA GLY A 274 23.83 5.81 -6.02
C GLY A 274 24.26 7.26 -6.11
N LYS A 275 24.01 7.86 -7.27
CA LYS A 275 24.58 9.17 -7.63
C LYS A 275 23.60 10.28 -7.26
N SER A 276 24.10 11.50 -7.16
CA SER A 276 23.30 12.67 -6.77
C SER A 276 22.14 13.00 -7.73
N TYR A 277 22.12 12.41 -8.93
CA TYR A 277 21.12 12.64 -9.97
C TYR A 277 20.12 11.48 -10.16
N ASP A 278 20.16 10.45 -9.30
CA ASP A 278 19.27 9.27 -9.38
C ASP A 278 17.78 9.64 -9.35
N PHE A 279 17.42 10.75 -8.70
CA PHE A 279 16.06 11.29 -8.75
C PHE A 279 15.59 11.57 -10.17
N ASN A 280 16.45 12.15 -11.01
CA ASN A 280 16.10 12.51 -12.39
C ASN A 280 16.09 11.29 -13.32
N GLU A 281 16.96 10.30 -13.06
CA GLU A 281 17.06 9.09 -13.88
C GLU A 281 15.90 8.13 -13.57
N TYR A 282 15.68 7.82 -12.29
CA TYR A 282 14.77 6.75 -11.84
C TYR A 282 13.52 7.22 -11.09
N ASN A 283 13.31 8.52 -10.87
CA ASN A 283 12.22 9.05 -10.04
C ASN A 283 12.24 8.55 -8.59
N PHE A 284 13.44 8.25 -8.06
CA PHE A 284 13.62 7.78 -6.69
C PHE A 284 14.16 8.89 -5.79
N ASP A 285 13.33 9.37 -4.87
CA ASP A 285 13.74 10.28 -3.79
C ASP A 285 13.72 9.54 -2.44
N PRO A 286 14.85 9.01 -1.96
CA PRO A 286 14.91 8.31 -0.69
C PRO A 286 14.64 9.23 0.51
N LYS A 287 14.90 10.54 0.38
CA LYS A 287 14.67 11.50 1.47
C LYS A 287 13.19 11.79 1.63
N ASP A 288 12.51 12.04 0.51
CA ASP A 288 11.06 12.25 0.50
C ASP A 288 10.29 11.00 0.95
N LEU A 289 10.73 9.81 0.52
CA LEU A 289 10.16 8.54 0.98
C LEU A 289 10.36 8.37 2.50
N LEU A 290 11.59 8.54 3.00
CA LEU A 290 11.86 8.45 4.44
C LEU A 290 11.06 9.46 5.25
N ARG A 291 10.90 10.70 4.75
CA ARG A 291 10.05 11.72 5.39
C ARG A 291 8.62 11.23 5.51
N LYS A 292 8.00 10.76 4.41
CA LYS A 292 6.62 10.27 4.41
C LYS A 292 6.41 9.08 5.33
N LEU A 293 7.37 8.16 5.39
CA LEU A 293 7.33 7.02 6.32
C LEU A 293 7.30 7.51 7.77
N ALA A 294 8.21 8.42 8.14
CA ALA A 294 8.26 8.99 9.48
C ALA A 294 6.98 9.80 9.82
N GLU A 295 6.48 10.60 8.88
CA GLU A 295 5.21 11.34 9.02
C GLU A 295 4.03 10.38 9.29
N MET A 296 3.98 9.20 8.66
CA MET A 296 2.94 8.22 8.92
C MET A 296 2.98 7.66 10.35
N TYR A 297 4.15 7.34 10.91
CA TYR A 297 4.24 6.99 12.35
C TYR A 297 3.76 8.12 13.24
N VAL A 298 4.12 9.37 12.91
CA VAL A 298 3.67 10.55 13.68
C VAL A 298 2.15 10.70 13.63
N TYR A 299 1.51 10.54 12.46
CA TYR A 299 0.06 10.63 12.35
C TYR A 299 -0.66 9.53 13.14
N LEU A 300 -0.16 8.29 13.07
CA LEU A 300 -0.71 7.17 13.85
C LEU A 300 -0.49 7.38 15.36
N ALA A 301 0.68 7.88 15.78
CA ALA A 301 0.94 8.22 17.17
C ALA A 301 0.02 9.34 17.69
N ARG A 302 -0.20 10.40 16.89
CA ARG A 302 -1.16 11.49 17.21
C ARG A 302 -2.59 10.99 17.37
N GLY A 303 -2.96 9.91 16.69
CA GLY A 303 -4.26 9.25 16.84
C GLY A 303 -4.44 8.47 18.15
N GLY A 304 -3.45 8.49 19.06
CA GLY A 304 -3.47 7.71 20.30
C GLY A 304 -2.84 6.32 20.18
N GLY A 305 -2.25 6.00 19.04
CA GLY A 305 -1.72 4.66 18.74
C GLY A 305 -0.34 4.35 19.29
N THR A 306 0.32 5.24 20.05
CA THR A 306 1.74 5.09 20.40
C THR A 306 2.06 3.73 21.05
N GLU A 307 1.28 3.30 22.03
CA GLU A 307 1.49 2.02 22.71
C GLU A 307 1.24 0.83 21.76
N LYS A 308 0.07 0.80 21.11
CA LYS A 308 -0.34 -0.26 20.17
C LYS A 308 0.67 -0.44 19.03
N ILE A 309 1.12 0.66 18.42
CA ILE A 309 2.13 0.64 17.36
C ILE A 309 3.46 0.14 17.90
N SER A 310 3.88 0.62 19.07
CA SER A 310 5.18 0.24 19.65
C SER A 310 5.24 -1.26 19.93
N ARG A 311 4.13 -1.86 20.39
CA ARG A 311 4.00 -3.31 20.60
C ARG A 311 4.12 -4.08 19.29
N ILE A 312 3.28 -3.77 18.30
CA ILE A 312 3.27 -4.47 17.00
C ILE A 312 4.65 -4.41 16.33
N VAL A 313 5.30 -3.25 16.35
CA VAL A 313 6.63 -3.08 15.73
C VAL A 313 7.71 -3.81 16.53
N ALA A 314 7.64 -3.82 17.87
CA ALA A 314 8.57 -4.56 18.69
C ALA A 314 8.44 -6.08 18.53
N ASP A 315 7.22 -6.57 18.27
CA ASP A 315 6.94 -7.98 17.96
C ASP A 315 7.47 -8.40 16.58
N ASP A 316 7.48 -7.50 15.60
CA ASP A 316 7.99 -7.79 14.26
C ASP A 316 9.53 -7.81 14.20
N GLN A 317 10.11 -8.91 14.69
CA GLN A 317 11.56 -9.16 14.73
C GLN A 317 12.22 -9.24 13.34
N ARG A 318 11.45 -9.17 12.24
CA ARG A 318 11.99 -9.27 10.87
C ARG A 318 12.73 -8.04 10.41
N TYR A 319 12.21 -6.85 10.75
CA TYR A 319 12.69 -5.57 10.23
C TYR A 319 13.03 -4.57 11.32
N TYR A 320 12.39 -4.68 12.49
CA TYR A 320 12.68 -3.79 13.59
C TYR A 320 14.09 -4.05 14.15
N SER A 321 14.88 -2.97 14.25
CA SER A 321 16.04 -2.94 15.13
C SER A 321 16.22 -1.54 15.71
N PRO A 322 16.63 -1.42 17.00
CA PRO A 322 16.89 -0.12 17.60
C PRO A 322 17.90 0.71 16.80
N GLN A 323 18.92 0.07 16.21
CA GLN A 323 19.93 0.75 15.42
C GLN A 323 19.36 1.36 14.14
N THR A 324 18.47 0.65 13.44
CA THR A 324 17.81 1.13 12.22
C THR A 324 16.96 2.37 12.51
N PHE A 325 16.09 2.32 13.52
CA PHE A 325 15.22 3.45 13.86
C PHE A 325 15.99 4.66 14.40
N ASN A 326 17.02 4.46 15.23
CA ASN A 326 17.89 5.56 15.69
C ASN A 326 18.68 6.21 14.53
N LYS A 327 19.07 5.41 13.52
CA LYS A 327 19.69 5.93 12.30
C LYS A 327 18.69 6.73 11.45
N ALA A 328 17.43 6.31 11.39
CA ALA A 328 16.36 7.11 10.75
C ALA A 328 16.24 8.50 11.41
N VAL A 329 16.15 8.56 12.74
CA VAL A 329 16.12 9.83 13.51
C VAL A 329 17.33 10.71 13.17
N THR A 330 18.53 10.12 13.13
CA THR A 330 19.77 10.85 12.79
C THR A 330 19.72 11.46 11.40
N ILE A 331 19.24 10.71 10.39
CA ILE A 331 19.13 11.19 9.01
C ILE A 331 18.06 12.29 8.90
N LEU A 332 16.88 12.08 9.49
CA LEU A 332 15.78 13.05 9.51
C LEU A 332 16.23 14.39 10.14
N ARG A 333 17.01 14.34 11.23
CA ARG A 333 17.60 15.53 11.88
C ARG A 333 18.63 16.22 10.99
N ARG A 334 19.60 15.46 10.47
CA ARG A 334 20.72 16.00 9.68
C ARG A 334 20.24 16.69 8.41
N GLU A 335 19.28 16.07 7.71
CA GLU A 335 18.75 16.55 6.44
C GLU A 335 17.55 17.50 6.60
N ARG A 336 17.07 17.71 7.85
CA ARG A 336 15.93 18.58 8.20
C ARG A 336 14.67 18.24 7.40
N LEU A 337 14.32 16.95 7.38
CA LEU A 337 13.26 16.45 6.51
C LEU A 337 11.86 16.70 7.08
N LEU A 338 11.69 16.68 8.40
CA LEU A 338 10.41 16.93 9.08
C LEU A 338 10.26 18.41 9.44
N VAL A 339 9.03 18.91 9.45
CA VAL A 339 8.69 20.32 9.69
C VAL A 339 7.98 20.49 11.03
N GLY A 340 8.22 21.61 11.72
CA GLY A 340 7.56 21.91 13.00
C GLY A 340 7.94 20.91 14.10
N ASP A 341 6.94 20.49 14.88
CA ASP A 341 7.12 19.57 16.00
C ASP A 341 7.17 18.09 15.59
N GLU A 342 6.91 17.76 14.32
CA GLU A 342 6.88 16.38 13.82
C GLU A 342 8.20 15.63 14.04
N PHE A 343 9.33 16.34 13.97
CA PHE A 343 10.62 15.73 14.29
C PHE A 343 10.71 15.28 15.76
N ASN A 344 10.29 16.15 16.69
CA ASN A 344 10.35 15.87 18.12
C ASN A 344 9.37 14.74 18.49
N GLU A 345 8.20 14.71 17.85
CA GLU A 345 7.21 13.66 18.01
C GLU A 345 7.73 12.31 17.50
N PHE A 346 8.37 12.28 16.33
CA PHE A 346 8.99 11.05 15.82
C PHE A 346 10.15 10.57 16.70
N GLU A 347 11.01 11.48 17.18
CA GLU A 347 12.09 11.14 18.12
C GLU A 347 11.55 10.57 19.44
N ALA A 348 10.49 11.17 19.98
CA ALA A 348 9.82 10.67 21.19
C ALA A 348 9.18 9.29 20.95
N PHE A 349 8.54 9.08 19.80
CA PHE A 349 8.00 7.78 19.39
C PHE A 349 9.10 6.72 19.32
N VAL A 350 10.22 6.98 18.64
CA VAL A 350 11.33 6.01 18.53
C VAL A 350 11.93 5.67 19.89
N LYS A 351 12.03 6.66 20.79
CA LYS A 351 12.47 6.41 22.16
C LYS A 351 11.51 5.46 22.89
N HIS A 352 10.21 5.74 22.80
CA HIS A 352 9.18 4.89 23.40
C HIS A 352 9.20 3.46 22.84
N LEU A 353 9.29 3.32 21.53
CA LEU A 353 9.40 2.04 20.84
C LEU A 353 10.60 1.21 21.35
N ASN A 354 11.79 1.84 21.46
CA ASN A 354 12.97 1.17 21.99
C ASN A 354 12.78 0.72 23.45
N ASP A 355 12.18 1.57 24.29
CA ASP A 355 11.90 1.25 25.70
C ASP A 355 10.89 0.10 25.82
N THR A 356 9.84 0.07 24.97
CA THR A 356 8.85 -1.01 24.92
C THR A 356 9.47 -2.33 24.47
N ALA A 357 10.27 -2.31 23.40
CA ALA A 357 10.96 -3.50 22.90
C ALA A 357 11.90 -4.11 23.96
N SER A 358 12.71 -3.28 24.63
CA SER A 358 13.64 -3.74 25.67
C SER A 358 12.90 -4.40 26.84
N LYS A 359 11.79 -3.82 27.31
CA LYS A 359 10.98 -4.41 28.39
C LYS A 359 10.37 -5.75 27.97
N ARG A 360 10.02 -5.90 26.69
CA ARG A 360 9.38 -7.10 26.16
C ARG A 360 10.38 -8.24 25.99
N GLU A 361 11.58 -7.94 25.49
CA GLU A 361 12.70 -8.89 25.43
C GLU A 361 13.03 -9.44 26.83
N GLU A 362 13.16 -8.56 27.84
CA GLU A 362 13.36 -8.95 29.24
C GLU A 362 12.24 -9.84 29.81
N ALA A 363 11.00 -9.64 29.38
CA ALA A 363 9.86 -10.44 29.81
C ALA A 363 9.83 -11.83 29.15
N MET A 364 10.21 -11.92 27.87
CA MET A 364 10.16 -13.16 27.08
C MET A 364 11.32 -14.12 27.37
N ASP A 365 12.51 -13.61 27.72
CA ASP A 365 13.68 -14.44 28.05
C ASP A 365 13.46 -15.41 29.22
N ASN A 366 12.38 -15.24 29.99
CA ASN A 366 12.09 -16.00 31.20
C ASN A 366 10.93 -17.01 31.05
N VAL A 367 10.32 -17.19 29.87
CA VAL A 367 9.12 -18.03 29.70
C VAL A 367 9.21 -18.95 28.47
N GLU A 368 9.20 -20.26 28.72
CA GLU A 368 9.08 -21.29 27.67
C GLU A 368 7.60 -21.49 27.33
N ILE A 369 7.20 -21.07 26.12
CA ILE A 369 5.80 -21.13 25.66
C ILE A 369 5.55 -22.46 24.95
N PRO A 370 4.52 -23.23 25.33
CA PRO A 370 4.15 -24.47 24.63
C PRO A 370 3.80 -24.25 23.15
N ASP A 371 4.30 -25.10 22.25
CA ASP A 371 4.07 -25.00 20.79
C ASP A 371 2.58 -24.99 20.40
N ASN A 372 1.72 -25.68 21.16
CA ASN A 372 0.28 -25.73 20.91
C ASN A 372 -0.45 -24.42 21.23
N TYR A 373 0.21 -23.45 21.84
CA TYR A 373 -0.32 -22.10 22.07
C TYR A 373 0.15 -21.12 21.00
N LEU A 374 1.06 -21.53 20.10
CA LEU A 374 1.62 -20.70 19.06
C LEU A 374 0.86 -20.87 17.74
N ASP A 375 0.72 -19.76 17.01
CA ASP A 375 0.21 -19.76 15.66
C ASP A 375 1.20 -20.49 14.73
N PRO A 376 0.73 -21.44 13.90
CA PRO A 376 1.61 -22.29 13.09
C PRO A 376 2.35 -21.55 11.97
N ILE A 377 1.89 -20.35 11.57
CA ILE A 377 2.56 -19.53 10.54
C ILE A 377 3.37 -18.41 11.19
N MET A 378 2.79 -17.74 12.18
CA MET A 378 3.41 -16.55 12.77
C MET A 378 4.34 -16.88 13.94
N ALA A 379 4.25 -18.08 14.52
CA ALA A 379 4.98 -18.51 15.71
C ALA A 379 4.80 -17.58 16.92
N GLU A 380 3.65 -16.90 16.98
CA GLU A 380 3.24 -16.01 18.08
C GLU A 380 2.14 -16.66 18.90
N VAL A 381 1.99 -16.26 20.17
CA VAL A 381 0.89 -16.74 21.02
C VAL A 381 -0.48 -16.39 20.40
N MET A 382 -1.36 -17.38 20.30
CA MET A 382 -2.72 -17.20 19.81
C MET A 382 -3.59 -16.52 20.90
N ILE A 383 -4.18 -15.37 20.56
CA ILE A 383 -5.11 -14.61 21.40
C ILE A 383 -6.54 -15.12 21.23
N ASP A 384 -6.96 -15.39 19.99
CA ASP A 384 -8.29 -15.95 19.67
C ASP A 384 -8.15 -17.15 18.72
N PRO A 385 -7.86 -18.36 19.27
CA PRO A 385 -7.65 -19.56 18.46
C PRO A 385 -8.93 -19.98 17.73
N VAL A 386 -8.81 -20.16 16.42
CA VAL A 386 -9.86 -20.68 15.54
C VAL A 386 -9.36 -21.89 14.77
N ARG A 387 -10.26 -22.84 14.53
CA ARG A 387 -9.98 -24.01 13.72
C ARG A 387 -10.47 -23.80 12.30
N LEU A 388 -9.61 -24.14 11.34
CA LEU A 388 -9.95 -24.17 9.93
C LEU A 388 -10.62 -25.52 9.60
N PRO A 389 -11.83 -25.55 9.00
CA PRO A 389 -12.58 -26.78 8.79
C PRO A 389 -11.95 -27.73 7.76
N GLY A 390 -11.28 -27.19 6.73
CA GLY A 390 -10.64 -27.99 5.68
C GLY A 390 -9.33 -28.64 6.14
N SER A 391 -8.37 -27.82 6.58
CA SER A 391 -7.06 -28.30 7.05
C SER A 391 -7.08 -28.90 8.46
N GLY A 392 -8.08 -28.57 9.28
CA GLY A 392 -8.16 -28.96 10.69
C GLY A 392 -7.17 -28.23 11.60
N GLN A 393 -6.35 -27.33 11.04
CA GLN A 393 -5.32 -26.58 11.76
C GLN A 393 -5.93 -25.48 12.63
N ILE A 394 -5.22 -25.13 13.70
CA ILE A 394 -5.59 -24.07 14.63
C ILE A 394 -4.68 -22.87 14.36
N MET A 395 -5.27 -21.71 14.18
CA MET A 395 -4.57 -20.45 13.96
C MET A 395 -5.21 -19.36 14.81
N ASP A 396 -4.51 -18.24 14.97
CA ASP A 396 -5.16 -17.04 15.50
C ASP A 396 -6.15 -16.46 14.47
N ARG A 397 -7.35 -16.09 14.92
CA ARG A 397 -8.39 -15.47 14.07
C ARG A 397 -7.83 -14.29 13.27
N ARG A 398 -6.99 -13.43 13.88
CA ARG A 398 -6.45 -12.23 13.22
C ARG A 398 -5.61 -12.58 12.00
N HIS A 399 -4.79 -13.62 12.11
CA HIS A 399 -3.89 -14.04 11.04
C HIS A 399 -4.68 -14.68 9.89
N ILE A 400 -5.61 -15.58 10.18
CA ILE A 400 -6.40 -16.23 9.12
C ILE A 400 -7.36 -15.27 8.42
N VAL A 401 -7.96 -14.31 9.15
CA VAL A 401 -8.81 -13.28 8.54
C VAL A 401 -8.01 -12.40 7.57
N ARG A 402 -6.76 -12.05 7.89
CA ARG A 402 -5.86 -11.30 7.00
C ARG A 402 -5.57 -12.07 5.70
N ILE A 403 -5.34 -13.37 5.81
CA ILE A 403 -5.13 -14.25 4.66
C ILE A 403 -6.39 -14.26 3.79
N ILE A 404 -7.56 -14.53 4.39
CA ILE A 404 -8.86 -14.56 3.68
C ILE A 404 -9.18 -13.21 3.01
N LEU A 405 -8.93 -12.08 3.68
CA LEU A 405 -9.15 -10.74 3.12
C LEU A 405 -8.28 -10.44 1.89
N SER A 406 -7.14 -11.12 1.77
CA SER A 406 -6.20 -10.97 0.66
C SER A 406 -6.49 -11.97 -0.45
N ASP A 407 -6.72 -13.22 -0.10
CA ASP A 407 -6.97 -14.35 -0.99
C ASP A 407 -7.96 -15.31 -0.30
N ASP A 408 -9.17 -15.50 -0.86
CA ASP A 408 -10.32 -16.20 -0.24
C ASP A 408 -10.10 -17.74 -0.08
N HIS A 409 -8.96 -18.19 0.47
CA HIS A 409 -8.51 -19.58 0.54
C HIS A 409 -7.80 -19.94 1.88
N ASP A 410 -7.80 -21.23 2.23
CA ASP A 410 -7.04 -21.81 3.35
C ASP A 410 -5.51 -21.82 3.02
N PRO A 411 -4.64 -21.33 3.93
CA PRO A 411 -3.21 -21.18 3.66
C PRO A 411 -2.43 -22.50 3.55
N PHE A 412 -2.96 -23.61 4.07
CA PHE A 412 -2.30 -24.92 4.08
C PHE A 412 -2.78 -25.81 2.92
N THR A 413 -4.05 -25.72 2.57
CA THR A 413 -4.68 -26.61 1.56
C THR A 413 -5.02 -25.90 0.25
N ARG A 414 -5.08 -24.56 0.25
CA ARG A 414 -5.56 -23.71 -0.87
C ARG A 414 -7.02 -23.93 -1.26
N GLU A 415 -7.81 -24.58 -0.40
CA GLU A 415 -9.26 -24.70 -0.62
C GLU A 415 -9.99 -23.38 -0.31
N PRO A 416 -11.10 -23.05 -0.99
CA PRO A 416 -11.84 -21.82 -0.72
C PRO A 416 -12.34 -21.78 0.73
N LEU A 417 -12.08 -20.67 1.43
CA LEU A 417 -12.42 -20.49 2.84
C LEU A 417 -12.94 -19.07 3.08
N LYS A 418 -14.05 -18.94 3.82
CA LYS A 418 -14.56 -17.63 4.26
C LYS A 418 -14.40 -17.45 5.76
N VAL A 419 -14.44 -16.19 6.19
CA VAL A 419 -14.38 -15.80 7.61
C VAL A 419 -15.51 -16.45 8.42
N GLU A 420 -16.67 -16.64 7.80
CA GLU A 420 -17.87 -17.26 8.38
C GLU A 420 -17.67 -18.75 8.70
N ASP A 421 -16.73 -19.41 8.02
CA ASP A 421 -16.49 -20.86 8.14
C ASP A 421 -15.50 -21.19 9.28
N LEU A 422 -14.95 -20.17 9.98
CA LEU A 422 -13.97 -20.35 11.05
C LEU A 422 -14.62 -20.81 12.35
N GLU A 423 -14.19 -21.95 12.89
CA GLU A 423 -14.71 -22.53 14.13
C GLU A 423 -13.97 -21.97 15.36
N PRO A 424 -14.62 -21.22 16.28
CA PRO A 424 -13.96 -20.70 17.48
C PRO A 424 -13.61 -21.82 18.49
N LEU A 425 -12.45 -21.72 19.15
CA LEU A 425 -12.02 -22.66 20.20
C LEU A 425 -11.92 -21.98 21.58
N PRO A 426 -13.06 -21.75 22.27
CA PRO A 426 -13.08 -20.99 23.53
C PRO A 426 -12.31 -21.67 24.66
N GLU A 427 -12.31 -23.01 24.75
CA GLU A 427 -11.58 -23.73 25.80
C GLU A 427 -10.06 -23.53 25.69
N LEU A 428 -9.51 -23.62 24.47
CA LEU A 428 -8.10 -23.37 24.22
C LEU A 428 -7.74 -21.90 24.44
N ARG A 429 -8.64 -20.98 24.08
CA ARG A 429 -8.48 -19.55 24.37
C ARG A 429 -8.32 -19.31 25.86
N ASP A 430 -9.22 -19.86 26.67
CA ASP A 430 -9.19 -19.68 28.12
C ASP A 430 -7.92 -20.30 28.74
N GLU A 431 -7.43 -21.43 28.20
CA GLU A 431 -6.17 -22.05 28.60
C GLU A 431 -4.97 -21.15 28.31
N ILE A 432 -4.87 -20.61 27.08
CA ILE A 432 -3.79 -19.70 26.68
C ILE A 432 -3.82 -18.42 27.51
N HIS A 433 -5.01 -17.85 27.74
CA HIS A 433 -5.18 -16.64 28.56
C HIS A 433 -4.73 -16.87 30.00
N ALA A 434 -5.08 -18.02 30.58
CA ALA A 434 -4.63 -18.38 31.93
C ALA A 434 -3.10 -18.56 32.00
N PHE A 435 -2.49 -19.17 30.97
CA PHE A 435 -1.04 -19.30 30.85
C PHE A 435 -0.37 -17.92 30.78
N CYS A 436 -0.81 -17.05 29.88
CA CYS A 436 -0.24 -15.72 29.72
C CYS A 436 -0.35 -14.88 30.99
N LYS A 437 -1.51 -14.91 31.65
CA LYS A 437 -1.71 -14.22 32.93
C LYS A 437 -0.79 -14.72 34.04
N LYS A 438 -0.54 -16.03 34.09
CA LYS A 438 0.39 -16.63 35.07
C LYS A 438 1.84 -16.20 34.82
N HIS A 439 2.19 -16.00 33.56
CA HIS A 439 3.55 -15.69 33.12
C HIS A 439 3.77 -14.19 32.82
N ASN A 440 2.81 -13.32 33.18
CA ASN A 440 2.82 -11.88 32.88
C ASN A 440 3.08 -11.57 31.39
N ILE A 441 2.60 -12.44 30.50
CA ILE A 441 2.56 -12.18 29.06
C ILE A 441 1.34 -11.30 28.82
N ASP A 442 1.57 -10.07 28.34
CA ASP A 442 0.52 -9.13 27.99
C ASP A 442 -0.15 -9.59 26.69
N LEU A 443 -1.35 -10.13 26.80
CA LEU A 443 -2.22 -10.42 25.66
C LEU A 443 -2.96 -9.14 25.33
N ASP A 444 -2.93 -8.70 24.07
CA ASP A 444 -3.71 -7.54 23.63
C ASP A 444 -5.21 -7.82 23.79
N GLU A 445 -5.76 -7.53 24.98
CA GLU A 445 -7.17 -7.74 25.37
C GLU A 445 -8.13 -6.69 24.79
N GLU A 446 -7.68 -5.80 23.89
CA GLU A 446 -8.55 -4.83 23.22
C GLU A 446 -9.37 -5.49 22.08
N MET A 447 -10.29 -6.38 22.46
CA MET A 447 -11.34 -6.91 21.61
C MET A 447 -12.66 -7.01 22.40
N GLU A 448 -13.27 -5.86 22.68
CA GLU A 448 -14.73 -5.72 22.76
C GLU A 448 -15.24 -4.82 21.63
#